data_AF-A0A413UWF7-F1
#
_entry.id   AF-A0A413UWF7-F1
#
_cell.length_a   1.000
_cell.length_b   1.000
_cell.length_c   1.000
_cell.angle_alpha   90.00
_cell.angle_beta   90.00
_cell.angle_gamma   90.00
#
_symmetry.space_group_name_H-M   'P 1'
#
loop_
_entity.id
_entity.type
_entity.pdbx_description
1 polymer ?
#
loop_
_entity_poly.entity_id
_entity_poly.type
_entity_poly.pdbx_seq_one_letter_code
_entity_poly.pdbx_strand_id
1 'polypeptide(L)' 'MEKKPYSALQQQSLDETTFYMTSAINIINKKLGESYAENHPELLGAFMQTTAISNLESILLNKLEDIEKVIGKTQ' A
#
# COMPACT_ATOMS: atom_id res chain seq x y z
N MET A 1 16.08 -3.27 -15.52
CA MET A 1 14.62 -3.40 -15.69
C MET A 1 14.18 -2.46 -16.78
N GLU A 2 13.48 -2.97 -17.78
CA GLU A 2 12.90 -2.17 -18.85
C GLU A 2 11.86 -1.20 -18.25
N LYS A 3 11.85 0.07 -18.67
CA LYS A 3 10.86 1.05 -18.20
C LYS A 3 9.52 0.74 -18.82
N LYS A 4 8.48 0.55 -18.00
CA LYS A 4 7.11 0.37 -18.49
C LYS A 4 6.65 1.63 -19.25
N PRO A 5 5.86 1.49 -20.32
CA PRO A 5 5.22 2.62 -20.98
C PRO A 5 4.20 3.28 -20.05
N TYR A 6 3.92 4.57 -20.28
CA TYR A 6 3.04 5.38 -19.41
C TYR A 6 1.66 4.76 -19.22
N SER A 7 1.04 4.25 -20.28
CA SER A 7 -0.26 3.57 -20.23
C SER A 7 -0.24 2.33 -19.33
N ALA A 8 0.85 1.56 -19.34
CA ALA A 8 1.00 0.39 -18.48
C ALA A 8 1.19 0.77 -17.01
N LEU A 9 1.89 1.88 -16.73
CA LEU A 9 2.01 2.42 -15.37
C LEU A 9 0.66 2.92 -14.84
N GLN A 10 -0.13 3.57 -15.69
CA GLN A 10 -1.46 4.03 -15.31
C GLN A 10 -2.40 2.86 -15.01
N GLN A 11 -2.42 1.84 -15.87
CA GLN A 11 -3.23 0.64 -15.63
C GLN A 11 -2.82 -0.08 -14.34
N GLN A 12 -1.51 -0.24 -14.13
CA GLN A 12 -1.00 -0.82 -12.88
C GLN A 12 -1.47 -0.03 -11.66
N SER A 13 -1.44 1.31 -11.72
CA SER A 13 -1.87 2.17 -10.62
C SER A 13 -3.36 1.98 -10.30
N LEU A 14 -4.20 1.83 -11.34
CA LEU A 14 -5.63 1.56 -11.18
C LEU A 14 -5.89 0.17 -10.58
N ASP A 15 -5.19 -0.85 -11.05
CA ASP A 15 -5.33 -2.23 -10.58
C ASP A 15 -4.92 -2.33 -9.09
N GLU A 16 -3.78 -1.74 -8.72
CA GLU A 16 -3.30 -1.70 -7.35
C GLU A 16 -4.28 -0.96 -6.43
N THR A 17 -4.75 0.22 -6.86
CA THR A 17 -5.70 1.01 -6.07
C THR A 17 -7.01 0.25 -5.85
N THR A 18 -7.52 -0.41 -6.90
CA THR A 18 -8.76 -1.21 -6.83
C THR A 18 -8.60 -2.41 -5.91
N PHE A 19 -7.46 -3.10 -5.99
CA PHE A 19 -7.12 -4.21 -5.10
C PHE A 19 -7.10 -3.77 -3.63
N TYR A 20 -6.43 -2.66 -3.32
CA TYR A 20 -6.36 -2.16 -1.95
C TYR A 20 -7.72 -1.70 -1.43
N MET A 21 -8.52 -1.00 -2.24
CA MET A 21 -9.86 -0.57 -1.86
C MET A 21 -10.76 -1.78 -1.55
N THR A 22 -10.76 -2.79 -2.42
CA THR A 22 -11.56 -4.01 -2.23
C THR A 22 -11.13 -4.76 -0.99
N SER A 23 -9.82 -4.87 -0.75
CA SER A 23 -9.26 -5.51 0.44
C SER A 23 -9.65 -4.76 1.71
N ALA A 24 -9.58 -3.43 1.71
CA ALA A 24 -9.96 -2.60 2.85
C ALA A 24 -11.45 -2.73 3.19
N ILE A 25 -12.33 -2.69 2.18
CA ILE A 25 -13.78 -2.94 2.36
C ILE A 25 -14.01 -4.31 3.01
N ASN A 26 -13.39 -5.36 2.47
CA ASN A 26 -13.54 -6.72 3.00
C ASN A 26 -13.06 -6.85 4.45
N ILE A 27 -11.92 -6.24 4.79
CA ILE A 27 -11.36 -6.27 6.15
C ILE A 27 -12.27 -5.53 7.13
N ILE A 28 -12.73 -4.32 6.76
CA ILE A 28 -13.62 -3.50 7.58
C ILE A 28 -14.93 -4.23 7.80
N ASN A 29 -15.57 -4.73 6.74
CA ASN A 29 -16.86 -5.42 6.83
C ASN A 29 -16.77 -6.71 7.65
N LYS A 30 -15.68 -7.48 7.47
CA LYS A 30 -15.43 -8.67 8.29
C LYS A 30 -15.28 -8.35 9.78
N LYS A 31 -14.80 -7.16 10.14
CA LYS A 31 -14.48 -6.78 11.53
C LYS A 31 -15.60 -6.01 12.22
N LEU A 32 -16.32 -5.16 11.49
CA LEU A 32 -17.29 -4.22 12.05
C LEU A 32 -18.74 -4.53 11.63
N GLY A 33 -18.94 -5.48 10.71
CA GLY A 33 -20.26 -5.89 10.22
C GLY A 33 -20.42 -5.67 8.72
N GLU A 34 -21.32 -6.42 8.10
CA GLU A 34 -21.62 -6.25 6.68
C GLU A 34 -22.04 -4.81 6.35
N SER A 35 -21.60 -4.33 5.19
CA SER A 35 -21.87 -2.98 4.68
C SER A 35 -21.34 -1.81 5.53
N TYR A 36 -20.52 -2.06 6.56
CA TYR A 36 -19.99 -1.00 7.41
C TYR A 36 -19.08 -0.03 6.64
N ALA A 37 -18.20 -0.55 5.77
CA ALA A 37 -17.27 0.25 4.98
C ALA A 37 -18.00 1.19 4.01
N GLU A 38 -19.09 0.71 3.41
CA GLU A 38 -19.93 1.46 2.48
C GLU A 38 -20.66 2.62 3.16
N ASN A 39 -21.03 2.44 4.43
CA ASN A 39 -21.68 3.47 5.24
C ASN A 39 -20.69 4.43 5.90
N HIS A 40 -19.40 4.11 5.89
CA HIS A 40 -18.32 4.87 6.53
C HIS A 40 -17.12 5.09 5.57
N PRO A 41 -17.30 5.81 4.45
CA PRO A 41 -16.23 6.06 3.47
C PRO A 41 -15.03 6.80 4.08
N GLU A 42 -15.23 7.59 5.12
CA GLU A 42 -14.17 8.24 5.90
C GLU A 42 -13.26 7.22 6.59
N LEU A 43 -13.84 6.15 7.15
CA LEU A 43 -13.08 5.08 7.79
C LEU A 43 -12.33 4.25 6.75
N LEU A 44 -12.98 3.96 5.62
CA LEU A 44 -12.34 3.28 4.49
C LEU A 44 -11.11 4.07 4.01
N GLY A 45 -11.27 5.37 3.77
CA GLY A 45 -10.19 6.27 3.36
C GLY A 45 -9.06 6.36 4.38
N ALA A 46 -9.39 6.47 5.67
CA ALA A 46 -8.39 6.52 6.75
C ALA A 46 -7.63 5.19 6.89
N PHE A 47 -8.32 4.06 6.76
CA PHE A 47 -7.72 2.73 6.79
C PHE A 47 -6.74 2.53 5.63
N MET A 48 -7.15 2.89 4.40
CA MET A 48 -6.30 2.79 3.21
C MET A 48 -5.05 3.67 3.34
N GLN A 49 -5.20 4.92 3.82
CA GLN A 49 -4.06 5.83 4.04
C GLN A 49 -3.10 5.29 5.09
N THR A 50 -3.61 4.82 6.22
CA THR A 50 -2.78 4.24 7.30
C THR A 50 -2.00 3.02 6.80
N THR A 51 -2.66 2.16 6.03
CA THR A 51 -2.03 0.97 5.43
C THR A 51 -0.93 1.37 4.43
N ALA A 52 -1.18 2.36 3.57
CA ALA A 52 -0.20 2.86 2.62
C ALA A 52 1.04 3.46 3.31
N ILE A 53 0.83 4.24 4.37
CA ILE A 53 1.91 4.82 5.19
C ILE A 53 2.74 3.70 5.83
N SER A 54 2.11 2.72 6.48
CA SER A 54 2.83 1.62 7.14
C SER A 54 3.65 0.77 6.16
N ASN A 55 3.13 0.54 4.95
CA ASN A 55 3.87 -0.14 3.88
C ASN A 55 5.07 0.70 3.41
N LEU A 56 4.88 2.01 3.21
CA LEU A 56 5.97 2.91 2.81
C LEU A 56 7.07 2.95 3.88
N GLU A 57 6.71 3.06 5.16
CA GLU A 57 7.66 3.00 6.29
C GLU A 57 8.47 1.70 6.26
N SER A 58 7.81 0.56 6.07
CA SER A 58 8.47 -0.75 5.99
C SER A 58 9.44 -0.85 4.81
N ILE A 59 9.04 -0.35 3.64
CA ILE A 59 9.91 -0.30 2.44
C ILE A 59 11.12 0.60 2.69
N LEU A 60 10.93 1.75 3.33
CA LEU A 60 12.02 2.68 3.65
C LEU A 60 13.01 2.07 4.65
N LEU A 61 12.52 1.42 5.71
CA LEU A 61 13.38 0.72 6.68
C LEU A 61 14.23 -0.36 6.00
N ASN A 62 13.61 -1.22 5.17
CA ASN A 62 14.36 -2.24 4.42
C ASN A 62 15.45 -1.63 3.52
N LYS A 63 15.14 -0.53 2.84
CA LYS A 63 16.11 0.18 1.98
C LYS A 63 17.25 0.79 2.79
N LEU A 64 16.97 1.34 3.97
CA LEU A 64 17.99 1.87 4.87
C LEU A 64 18.91 0.75 5.37
N GLU A 65 18.35 -0.38 5.80
CA GLU A 65 19.13 -1.56 6.20
C GLU A 65 20.03 -2.07 5.07
N ASP A 66 19.54 -2.09 3.83
CA ASP A 66 20.34 -2.49 2.66
C ASP A 66 21.50 -1.52 2.42
N ILE A 67 21.27 -0.22 2.56
CA ILE A 67 22.32 0.81 2.44
C ILE A 67 23.37 0.64 3.56
N GLU A 68 22.93 0.47 4.81
CA GLU A 68 23.82 0.24 5.96
C GLU A 68 24.69 -1.00 5.76
N LYS A 69 24.12 -2.10 5.24
CA LYS A 69 24.88 -3.32 4.93
C LYS A 69 25.94 -3.11 3.86
N VAL A 70 25.70 -2.26 2.85
CA VAL A 70 26.69 -1.95 1.81
C VAL A 70 27.79 -1.05 2.38
N ILE A 71 27.42 0.02 3.09
CA ILE A 71 28.39 0.96 3.66
C ILE A 71 29.27 0.26 4.72
N GLY A 72 28.66 -0.53 5.62
CA GLY A 72 29.37 -1.25 6.67
C GLY A 72 30.32 -2.35 6.16
N LYS A 73 30.16 -2.81 4.92
CA LYS A 73 31.10 -3.73 4.24
C LYS A 73 32.26 -3.00 3.53
N THR A 74 32.19 -1.67 3.44
CA THR A 74 33.19 -0.83 2.76
C THR A 74 34.20 -0.23 3.75
N GLN A 75 34.02 -0.47 5.06
CA GLN A 75 34.98 -0.17 6.14
C GLN A 75 35.77 -1.43 6.51
#